data_AF-A0A7J2RAL5-F1
#
_entry.id   AF-A0A7J2RAL5-F1
#
_cell.length_a   1.000
_cell.length_b   1.000
_cell.length_c   1.000
_cell.angle_alpha   90.00
_cell.angle_beta   90.00
_cell.angle_gamma   90.00
#
_symmetry.space_group_name_H-M   'P 1'
#
loop_
_entity.id
_entity.type
_entity.pdbx_description
1 polymer ?
#
loop_
_entity_poly.entity_id
_entity_poly.type
_entity_poly.pdbx_seq_one_letter_code
_entity_poly.pdbx_strand_id
1 'polypeptide(L)' 'GTGLGLYISKRIVESHSGKIWMESAGKNKGASFYFTLPTAK' A
#
# COMPACT_ATOMS: atom_id res chain seq x y z
N GLY A 1 8.04 14.50 -8.11
CA GLY A 1 6.85 13.70 -8.44
C GLY A 1 5.68 14.18 -7.60
N THR A 2 4.44 14.06 -8.09
CA THR A 2 3.23 14.65 -7.48
C THR A 2 2.65 13.87 -6.29
N GLY A 3 3.29 12.77 -5.86
CA GLY A 3 2.79 11.95 -4.76
C GLY A 3 1.57 11.08 -5.09
N LEU A 4 1.12 11.04 -6.35
CA LEU A 4 -0.10 10.34 -6.75
C LEU A 4 0.02 8.80 -6.72
N GLY A 5 1.23 8.25 -6.81
CA GLY A 5 1.44 6.80 -6.92
C GLY A 5 0.79 6.00 -5.78
N LEU A 6 1.11 6.34 -4.53
CA LEU A 6 0.57 5.62 -3.37
C LEU A 6 -0.94 5.84 -3.19
N TYR A 7 -1.43 7.02 -3.58
CA TYR A 7 -2.86 7.31 -3.56
C TYR A 7 -3.64 6.42 -4.54
N ILE A 8 -3.12 6.26 -5.75
CA ILE A 8 -3.69 5.36 -6.77
C ILE A 8 -3.62 3.92 -6.28
N SER A 9 -2.46 3.47 -5.76
CA SER A 9 -2.30 2.12 -5.21
C SER A 9 -3.31 1.84 -4.08
N LYS A 10 -3.52 2.79 -3.17
CA LYS A 10 -4.51 2.65 -2.10
C LYS A 10 -5.93 2.47 -2.64
N ARG A 11 -6.34 3.31 -3.59
CA ARG A 11 -7.67 3.18 -4.23
C ARG A 11 -7.85 1.83 -4.93
N ILE A 12 -6.84 1.34 -5.62
CA ILE A 12 -6.89 0.03 -6.29
C ILE A 12 -7.09 -1.08 -5.25
N VAL A 13 -6.28 -1.11 -4.19
CA VAL A 13 -6.36 -2.15 -3.15
C VAL A 13 -7.71 -2.13 -2.44
N GLU A 14 -8.20 -0.94 -2.05
CA GLU A 14 -9.50 -0.79 -1.37
C GLU A 14 -10.68 -1.18 -2.29
N SER A 15 -10.60 -0.84 -3.57
CA SER A 15 -11.60 -1.24 -4.58
C SER A 15 -11.70 -2.75 -4.75
N HIS A 16 -10.64 -3.49 -4.44
CA HIS A 16 -10.60 -4.96 -4.49
C HIS A 16 -10.84 -5.58 -3.11
N SER A 17 -11.45 -4.84 -2.17
CA SER A 17 -11.69 -5.28 -0.78
C SER A 17 -10.41 -5.70 -0.03
N GLY A 18 -9.27 -5.17 -0.47
CA GLY A 18 -7.98 -5.39 0.14
C GLY A 18 -7.64 -4.39 1.24
N LYS A 19 -6.45 -4.57 1.81
CA LYS A 19 -5.87 -3.64 2.80
C LYS A 19 -4.44 -3.30 2.38
N ILE A 20 -4.02 -2.05 2.61
CA ILE A 20 -2.67 -1.57 2.36
C ILE A 20 -2.15 -0.83 3.59
N TRP A 21 -0.89 -1.03 3.95
CA TRP A 21 -0.22 -0.34 5.05
C TRP A 21 1.29 -0.24 4.79
N MET A 22 1.99 0.47 5.66
CA MET A 22 3.42 0.68 5.57
C MET A 22 4.04 0.52 6.95
N GLU A 23 5.23 -0.06 6.97
CA GLU A 23 6.09 -0.10 8.15
C GLU A 23 7.40 0.62 7.83
N SER A 24 7.89 1.41 8.78
CA SER A 24 9.20 2.06 8.67
C SER A 24 9.80 2.17 10.07
N ALA A 25 11.07 1.78 10.21
CA ALA A 25 11.84 1.96 11.44
C ALA A 25 12.34 3.41 11.62
N GLY A 26 11.86 4.35 10.80
CA GLY A 26 12.21 5.76 10.86
C GLY A 26 13.32 6.18 9.89
N LYS A 27 13.90 7.35 10.15
CA LYS A 27 14.83 8.03 9.23
C LYS A 27 16.02 7.13 8.85
N ASN A 28 16.35 7.11 7.57
CA ASN A 28 17.49 6.36 7.00
C ASN A 28 17.40 4.83 7.13
N LYS A 29 16.22 4.26 7.38
CA LYS A 29 16.01 2.80 7.48
C LYS A 29 15.14 2.21 6.36
N GLY A 30 14.74 3.04 5.39
CA GLY A 30 13.79 2.65 4.35
C GLY A 30 12.37 2.49 4.88
N ALA A 31 11.49 2.00 4.01
CA ALA A 31 10.10 1.69 4.34
C ALA A 31 9.67 0.45 3.53
N SER A 32 8.85 -0.39 4.15
CA SER A 32 8.24 -1.56 3.53
C SER A 32 6.74 -1.30 3.38
N PHE A 33 6.22 -1.47 2.17
CA PHE A 33 4.80 -1.32 1.88
C PHE A 33 4.20 -2.70 1.67
N TYR A 34 3.09 -2.95 2.34
CA TYR A 34 2.41 -4.24 2.32
C TYR A 34 0.98 -4.04 1.85
N PHE A 35 0.45 -5.04 1.15
CA PHE A 35 -0.96 -5.10 0.82
C PHE A 35 -1.46 -6.54 0.84
N THR A 36 -2.77 -6.67 0.98
CA THR A 36 -3.49 -7.94 0.91
C THR A 36 -4.68 -7.77 -0.01
N LEU A 37 -5.00 -8.83 -0.74
CA LEU A 37 -6.21 -8.94 -1.56
C LEU A 37 -6.90 -10.27 -1.22
N PRO A 38 -8.24 -10.32 -1.23
CA PRO A 38 -8.95 -11.60 -1.19
C PRO A 38 -8.53 -12.48 -2.38
N THR A 39 -8.29 -13.76 -2.15
CA THR A 39 -8.07 -14.72 -3.23
C THR A 39 -9.41 -15.09 -3.88
N ALA A 40 -9.43 -15.28 -5.19
CA ALA A 40 -10.58 -15.86 -5.85
C ALA A 40 -10.86 -17.26 -5.27
N LYS A 41 -12.13 -17.59 -5.08
CA LYS A 41 -12.58 -18.97 -4.81
C LYS A 41 -12.70 -19.74 -6.13
#